data_AF-A0A536JAM7-F1
#
_entry.id   AF-A0A536JAM7-F1
#
_cell.length_a   1.000
_cell.length_b   1.000
_cell.length_c   1.000
_cell.angle_alpha   90.00
_cell.angle_beta   90.00
_cell.angle_gamma   90.00
#
_symmetry.space_group_name_H-M   'P 1'
#
loop_
_entity.id
_entity.type
_entity.pdbx_description
1 polymer ?
#
loop_
_entity_poly.entity_id
_entity_poly.type
_entity_poly.pdbx_seq_one_letter_code
_entity_poly.pdbx_strand_id
1 'polypeptide(L)'
;MRLAVTTIITTVLLSLGSAGLASAVEGYDSDYAGESAFLNIGPGASQPFQVFFKNTGTAAWQKNTASQVNLAICRADKTTCNAFSPNVDWNDGTWLSSIAYATTSQDIVNPGELGTFAYHVKMPLTAQSGTYRFNGDLAIARTLQKIHPQGYYQDATVAAP
;
A
#
# COMPACT_ATOMS: atom_id res chain seq x y z
N MET A 1 -13.17 57.99 43.66
CA MET A 1 -11.96 57.26 43.24
C MET A 1 -12.23 55.76 43.31
N ARG A 2 -12.51 55.12 42.18
CA ARG A 2 -12.52 53.66 42.01
C ARG A 2 -11.99 53.38 40.60
N LEU A 3 -10.78 52.85 40.50
CA LEU A 3 -10.15 52.43 39.24
C LEU A 3 -10.83 51.13 38.77
N ALA A 4 -11.30 51.10 37.53
CA ALA A 4 -11.65 49.87 36.84
C ALA A 4 -10.46 49.47 35.95
N VAL A 5 -9.84 48.33 36.25
CA VAL A 5 -8.72 47.76 35.52
C VAL A 5 -9.27 46.96 34.35
N THR A 6 -9.08 47.45 33.13
CA THR A 6 -9.46 46.74 31.90
C THR A 6 -8.43 45.65 31.62
N THR A 7 -8.85 44.38 31.68
CA THR A 7 -8.00 43.23 31.35
C THR A 7 -8.08 42.99 29.85
N ILE A 8 -6.95 43.10 29.14
CA ILE A 8 -6.83 42.73 27.73
C ILE A 8 -6.55 41.22 27.68
N ILE A 9 -7.48 40.44 27.15
CA ILE A 9 -7.28 39.02 26.86
C ILE A 9 -6.73 38.92 25.43
N THR A 10 -5.43 38.64 25.33
CA THR A 10 -4.78 38.35 24.04
C THR A 10 -4.98 36.88 23.72
N THR A 11 -5.89 36.56 22.81
CA THR A 11 -6.02 35.20 22.24
C THR A 11 -4.87 34.94 21.27
N VAL A 12 -4.00 34.00 21.63
CA VAL A 12 -3.01 33.41 20.72
C VAL A 12 -3.72 32.34 19.88
N LEU A 13 -3.91 32.60 18.58
CA LEU A 13 -4.35 31.57 17.64
C LEU A 13 -3.16 30.64 17.35
N LEU A 14 -3.22 29.41 17.87
CA LEU A 14 -2.33 28.33 17.46
C LEU A 14 -2.68 27.95 16.02
N SER A 15 -1.83 28.31 15.06
CA SER A 15 -1.92 27.78 13.70
C SER A 15 -1.54 26.31 13.72
N LEU A 16 -2.53 25.42 13.79
CA LEU A 16 -2.30 24.01 13.48
C LEU A 16 -1.80 23.94 12.03
N GLY A 17 -0.59 23.43 11.83
CA GLY A 17 -0.06 23.18 10.51
C GLY A 17 -1.00 22.24 9.77
N SER A 18 -1.46 22.67 8.60
CA SER A 18 -2.20 21.83 7.67
C SER A 18 -1.26 20.72 7.20
N ALA A 19 -1.23 19.58 7.90
CA ALA A 19 -0.83 18.33 7.27
C ALA A 19 -1.80 18.17 6.10
N GLY A 20 -1.30 18.35 4.87
CA GLY A 20 -2.14 18.31 3.68
C GLY A 20 -2.93 17.01 3.68
N LEU A 21 -4.25 17.11 3.86
CA LEU A 21 -5.14 15.98 3.67
C LEU A 21 -4.96 15.58 2.22
N ALA A 22 -4.31 14.43 1.97
CA ALA A 22 -4.33 13.85 0.64
C ALA A 22 -5.81 13.69 0.27
N SER A 23 -6.23 14.35 -0.81
CA SER A 23 -7.63 14.27 -1.25
C SER A 23 -7.95 12.82 -1.52
N ALA A 24 -8.99 12.29 -0.88
CA ALA A 24 -9.55 10.99 -1.24
C ALA A 24 -9.90 11.00 -2.73
N VAL A 25 -9.64 9.89 -3.41
CA VAL A 25 -9.97 9.79 -4.83
C VAL A 25 -11.46 9.50 -4.94
N GLU A 26 -12.20 10.36 -5.63
CA GLU A 26 -13.66 10.26 -5.70
C GLU A 26 -14.12 8.88 -6.18
N GLY A 27 -14.97 8.25 -5.37
CA GLY A 27 -15.55 6.93 -5.64
C GLY A 27 -14.64 5.74 -5.38
N TYR A 28 -13.36 5.93 -5.03
CA TYR A 28 -12.45 4.86 -4.67
C TYR A 28 -12.14 4.92 -3.19
N ASP A 29 -12.28 3.77 -2.54
CA ASP A 29 -11.85 3.59 -1.16
C ASP A 29 -11.59 2.10 -0.93
N SER A 30 -10.72 1.78 0.01
CA SER A 30 -10.40 0.41 0.36
C SER A 30 -10.23 0.22 1.85
N ASP A 31 -10.47 -1.02 2.30
CA ASP A 31 -10.14 -1.44 3.65
C ASP A 31 -9.36 -2.75 3.64
N TYR A 32 -8.23 -2.79 4.34
CA TYR A 32 -7.40 -3.97 4.49
C TYR A 32 -8.19 -5.09 5.19
N ALA A 33 -8.24 -6.27 4.56
CA ALA A 33 -9.05 -7.39 5.03
C ALA A 33 -8.22 -8.62 5.47
N GLY A 34 -6.90 -8.58 5.30
CA GLY A 34 -5.98 -9.64 5.69
C GLY A 34 -4.97 -9.99 4.60
N GLU A 35 -4.05 -10.90 4.93
CA GLU A 35 -3.02 -11.37 4.02
C GLU A 35 -2.61 -12.82 4.34
N SER A 36 -1.87 -13.45 3.43
CA SER A 36 -1.27 -14.76 3.67
C SER A 36 -0.24 -14.70 4.81
N ALA A 37 0.18 -15.87 5.30
CA ALA A 37 1.30 -15.93 6.21
C ALA A 37 2.58 -15.34 5.59
N PHE A 38 3.45 -14.78 6.43
CA PHE A 38 4.82 -14.43 6.05
C PHE A 38 5.62 -15.70 5.69
N LEU A 39 6.63 -15.52 4.84
CA LEU A 39 7.35 -16.64 4.26
C LEU A 39 8.66 -16.89 4.99
N ASN A 40 9.01 -18.17 5.12
CA ASN A 40 10.39 -18.61 5.30
C ASN A 40 10.79 -19.28 3.99
N ILE A 41 11.82 -18.76 3.33
CA ILE A 41 12.13 -19.12 1.94
C ILE A 41 13.58 -19.59 1.82
N GLY A 42 13.78 -20.69 1.09
CA GLY A 42 15.10 -21.25 0.80
C GLY A 42 15.69 -20.72 -0.52
N PRO A 43 17.00 -20.87 -0.73
CA PRO A 43 17.68 -20.35 -1.92
C PRO A 43 17.01 -20.80 -3.23
N GLY A 44 16.68 -19.84 -4.11
CA GLY A 44 16.10 -20.10 -5.42
C GLY A 44 14.61 -20.49 -5.42
N ALA A 45 14.00 -20.69 -4.25
CA ALA A 45 12.57 -20.99 -4.17
C ALA A 45 11.74 -19.76 -4.56
N SER A 46 10.62 -20.01 -5.26
CA SER A 46 9.57 -19.02 -5.52
C SER A 46 8.33 -19.38 -4.70
N GLN A 47 7.75 -18.42 -3.99
CA GLN A 47 6.63 -18.62 -3.08
C GLN A 47 5.60 -17.48 -3.20
N PRO A 48 4.30 -17.77 -3.03
CA PRO A 48 3.25 -16.79 -3.23
C PRO A 48 3.04 -15.92 -1.99
N PHE A 49 2.77 -14.64 -2.26
CA PHE A 49 2.16 -13.70 -1.35
C PHE A 49 0.75 -13.37 -1.83
N GLN A 50 -0.17 -13.20 -0.88
CA GLN A 50 -1.54 -12.77 -1.15
C GLN A 50 -1.98 -11.76 -0.12
N VAL A 51 -2.68 -10.72 -0.57
CA VAL A 51 -3.34 -9.73 0.28
C VAL A 51 -4.75 -9.48 -0.21
N PHE A 52 -5.64 -9.21 0.74
CA PHE A 52 -7.06 -8.97 0.51
C PHE A 52 -7.42 -7.56 0.96
N PHE A 53 -8.10 -6.83 0.09
CA PHE A 53 -8.69 -5.55 0.42
C PHE A 53 -10.16 -5.55 0.04
N LYS A 54 -11.00 -5.02 0.91
CA LYS A 54 -12.40 -4.74 0.60
C LYS A 54 -12.49 -3.46 -0.21
N ASN A 55 -13.31 -3.46 -1.27
CA ASN A 55 -13.71 -2.23 -1.93
C ASN A 55 -14.78 -1.54 -1.08
N THR A 56 -14.42 -0.45 -0.40
CA THR A 56 -15.35 0.36 0.41
C THR A 56 -15.83 1.60 -0.34
N GLY A 57 -15.33 1.81 -1.56
CA GLY A 57 -15.75 2.89 -2.44
C GLY A 57 -17.08 2.61 -3.15
N THR A 58 -17.43 3.49 -4.08
CA THR A 58 -18.62 3.36 -4.94
C THR A 58 -18.28 2.92 -6.37
N ALA A 59 -17.01 3.00 -6.78
CA ALA A 59 -16.52 2.55 -8.08
C ALA A 59 -16.06 1.10 -8.02
N ALA A 60 -16.45 0.29 -9.01
CA ALA A 60 -15.93 -1.07 -9.15
C ALA A 60 -14.48 -1.04 -9.66
N TRP A 61 -13.62 -1.87 -9.08
CA TRP A 61 -12.25 -2.06 -9.56
C TRP A 61 -12.28 -3.09 -10.68
N GLN A 62 -12.10 -2.65 -11.92
CA GLN A 62 -12.22 -3.53 -13.08
C GLN A 62 -10.87 -3.65 -13.79
N LYS A 63 -10.41 -4.89 -13.99
CA LYS A 63 -9.17 -5.16 -14.71
C LYS A 63 -9.23 -4.64 -16.15
N ASN A 64 -8.11 -4.12 -16.62
CA ASN A 64 -7.89 -3.59 -17.97
C ASN A 64 -8.79 -2.40 -18.36
N THR A 65 -9.30 -1.65 -17.37
CA THR A 65 -10.05 -0.41 -17.60
C THR A 65 -9.42 0.77 -16.86
N ALA A 66 -10.02 1.96 -17.00
CA ALA A 66 -9.60 3.14 -16.26
C ALA A 66 -9.80 3.01 -14.72
N SER A 67 -10.64 2.07 -14.26
CA SER A 67 -10.89 1.83 -12.84
C SER A 67 -10.04 0.71 -12.23
N GLN A 68 -9.07 0.17 -12.97
CA GLN A 68 -8.18 -0.85 -12.43
C GLN A 68 -7.41 -0.31 -11.23
N VAL A 69 -7.42 -1.08 -10.14
CA VAL A 69 -6.62 -0.84 -8.94
C VAL A 69 -5.49 -1.85 -8.90
N ASN A 70 -4.29 -1.38 -8.59
CA ASN A 70 -3.11 -2.21 -8.41
C ASN A 70 -2.64 -2.16 -6.96
N LEU A 71 -2.01 -3.25 -6.51
CA LEU A 71 -1.14 -3.24 -5.34
C LEU A 71 0.19 -2.58 -5.75
N ALA A 72 0.30 -1.28 -5.49
CA ALA A 72 1.47 -0.50 -5.79
C ALA A 72 2.59 -0.78 -4.78
N ILE A 73 3.84 -0.67 -5.23
CA ILE A 73 5.01 -0.83 -4.38
C ILE A 73 5.27 0.49 -3.65
N CYS A 74 5.46 0.43 -2.34
CA CYS A 74 5.72 1.59 -1.51
C CYS A 74 7.10 1.54 -0.86
N ARG A 75 7.60 2.72 -0.48
CA ARG A 75 8.78 2.84 0.36
C ARG A 75 8.48 2.36 1.79
N ALA A 76 9.51 2.33 2.62
CA ALA A 76 9.39 1.91 4.02
C ALA A 76 8.43 2.76 4.85
N ASP A 77 8.15 4.00 4.43
CA ASP A 77 7.15 4.88 5.05
C ASP A 77 5.69 4.47 4.77
N LYS A 78 5.48 3.44 3.93
CA LYS A 78 4.20 2.87 3.49
C LYS A 78 3.23 3.87 2.85
N THR A 79 3.68 5.10 2.61
CA THR A 79 2.82 6.20 2.13
C THR A 79 3.39 6.82 0.86
N THR A 80 4.67 6.61 0.55
CA THR A 80 5.26 6.96 -0.73
C THR A 80 5.23 5.74 -1.65
N CYS A 81 4.18 5.65 -2.48
CA CYS A 81 3.90 4.50 -3.36
C CYS A 81 4.20 4.78 -4.84
N ASN A 82 4.07 3.74 -5.67
CA ASN A 82 4.54 3.71 -7.06
C ASN A 82 6.06 3.89 -7.16
N ALA A 83 6.78 3.40 -6.16
CA ALA A 83 8.23 3.43 -6.11
C ALA A 83 8.81 2.14 -6.72
N PHE A 84 10.04 2.22 -7.22
CA PHE A 84 10.79 1.01 -7.57
C PHE A 84 11.01 0.14 -6.32
N SER A 85 10.83 -1.17 -6.47
CA SER A 85 11.08 -2.10 -5.36
C SER A 85 12.55 -2.10 -4.93
N PRO A 86 12.85 -2.04 -3.63
CA PRO A 86 14.20 -2.29 -3.13
C PRO A 86 14.63 -3.75 -3.31
N ASN A 87 13.67 -4.66 -3.52
CA ASN A 87 13.89 -6.11 -3.69
C ASN A 87 13.64 -6.54 -5.14
N VAL A 88 13.99 -5.73 -6.15
CA VAL A 88 13.65 -6.00 -7.56
C VAL A 88 14.15 -7.37 -8.05
N ASP A 89 15.30 -7.84 -7.56
CA ASP A 89 15.87 -9.15 -7.91
C ASP A 89 15.04 -10.34 -7.40
N TRP A 90 14.07 -10.09 -6.52
CA TRP A 90 13.11 -11.09 -6.05
C TRP A 90 11.91 -11.28 -6.98
N ASN A 91 11.78 -10.47 -8.02
CA ASN A 91 10.73 -10.61 -9.04
C ASN A 91 11.08 -11.78 -9.96
N ASP A 92 10.26 -12.83 -9.97
CA ASP A 92 10.40 -13.98 -10.87
C ASP A 92 9.70 -13.82 -12.23
N GLY A 93 9.24 -12.60 -12.52
CA GLY A 93 8.48 -12.24 -13.72
C GLY A 93 6.97 -12.17 -13.47
N THR A 94 6.50 -12.45 -12.26
CA THR A 94 5.08 -12.40 -11.92
C THR A 94 4.59 -11.01 -11.50
N TRP A 95 5.50 -10.09 -11.17
CA TRP A 95 5.06 -8.74 -10.78
C TRP A 95 4.51 -8.00 -11.99
N LEU A 96 3.44 -7.25 -11.78
CA LEU A 96 2.78 -6.49 -12.83
C LEU A 96 3.72 -5.48 -13.49
N SER A 97 4.62 -4.86 -12.72
CA SER A 97 5.65 -3.95 -13.23
C SER A 97 6.76 -3.73 -12.18
N SER A 98 7.71 -2.85 -12.47
CA SER A 98 8.74 -2.42 -11.51
C SER A 98 8.22 -1.57 -10.34
N ILE A 99 6.96 -1.10 -10.41
CA ILE A 99 6.33 -0.22 -9.41
C ILE A 99 5.01 -0.77 -8.84
N ALA A 100 4.56 -1.95 -9.30
CA ALA A 100 3.33 -2.59 -8.84
C ALA A 100 3.52 -4.11 -8.78
N TYR A 101 3.13 -4.73 -7.66
CA TYR A 101 3.21 -6.17 -7.47
C TYR A 101 2.14 -6.90 -8.29
N ALA A 102 0.88 -6.47 -8.20
CA ALA A 102 -0.23 -7.16 -8.84
C ALA A 102 -1.40 -6.22 -9.11
N THR A 103 -2.33 -6.66 -9.96
CA THR A 103 -3.72 -6.19 -9.99
C THR A 103 -4.62 -7.23 -9.29
N THR A 104 -5.93 -6.96 -9.20
CA THR A 104 -6.89 -7.92 -8.63
C THR A 104 -6.85 -9.25 -9.40
N SER A 105 -7.16 -10.35 -8.73
CA SER A 105 -7.33 -11.68 -9.35
C SER A 105 -8.70 -11.80 -10.02
N GLN A 106 -9.71 -11.12 -9.47
CA GLN A 106 -11.07 -10.99 -10.00
C GLN A 106 -11.12 -9.97 -11.14
N ASP A 107 -11.84 -10.26 -12.23
CA ASP A 107 -12.04 -9.34 -13.36
C ASP A 107 -12.73 -8.03 -12.96
N ILE A 108 -13.61 -8.11 -11.97
CA ILE A 108 -14.27 -6.98 -11.34
C ILE A 108 -14.36 -7.22 -9.83
N VAL A 109 -14.13 -6.16 -9.04
CA VAL A 109 -14.39 -6.11 -7.60
C VAL A 109 -15.38 -4.98 -7.35
N ASN A 110 -16.65 -5.33 -7.14
CA ASN A 110 -17.73 -4.37 -6.89
C ASN A 110 -17.63 -3.76 -5.49
N PRO A 111 -18.28 -2.60 -5.24
CA PRO A 111 -18.46 -2.08 -3.90
C PRO A 111 -18.95 -3.14 -2.91
N GLY A 112 -18.23 -3.29 -1.80
CA GLY A 112 -18.49 -4.27 -0.76
C GLY A 112 -17.78 -5.62 -0.92
N GLU A 113 -17.21 -5.92 -2.09
CA GLU A 113 -16.50 -7.18 -2.36
C GLU A 113 -15.03 -7.14 -1.93
N LEU A 114 -14.44 -8.31 -1.72
CA LEU A 114 -13.01 -8.48 -1.49
C LEU A 114 -12.28 -8.63 -2.83
N GLY A 115 -11.26 -7.80 -3.04
CA GLY A 115 -10.26 -7.95 -4.08
C GLY A 115 -9.03 -8.70 -3.56
N THR A 116 -8.56 -9.67 -4.33
CA THR A 116 -7.37 -10.46 -4.02
C THR A 116 -6.21 -10.03 -4.90
N PHE A 117 -5.08 -9.67 -4.30
CA PHE A 117 -3.85 -9.34 -5.02
C PHE A 117 -2.82 -10.42 -4.71
N ALA A 118 -2.33 -11.10 -5.75
CA ALA A 118 -1.40 -12.22 -5.62
C ALA A 118 -0.15 -11.99 -6.47
N TYR A 119 1.02 -12.19 -5.89
CA TYR A 119 2.31 -12.07 -6.56
C TYR A 119 3.30 -13.06 -5.95
N HIS A 120 4.29 -13.50 -6.71
CA HIS A 120 5.34 -14.37 -6.18
C HIS A 120 6.59 -13.56 -5.83
N VAL A 121 7.34 -14.07 -4.86
CA VAL A 121 8.70 -13.64 -4.58
C VAL A 121 9.62 -14.84 -4.69
N LYS A 122 10.72 -14.67 -5.42
CA LYS A 122 11.74 -15.70 -5.59
C LYS A 122 13.01 -15.28 -4.90
N MET A 123 13.50 -16.09 -3.97
CA MET A 123 14.74 -15.80 -3.28
C MET A 123 15.92 -15.85 -4.26
N PRO A 124 16.66 -14.74 -4.46
CA PRO A 124 17.91 -14.76 -5.21
C PRO A 124 18.92 -15.70 -4.54
N LEU A 125 19.72 -16.42 -5.33
CA LEU A 125 20.80 -17.26 -4.80
C LEU A 125 21.89 -16.47 -4.06
N THR A 126 21.94 -15.15 -4.29
CA THR A 126 22.86 -14.19 -3.68
C THR A 126 22.28 -13.49 -2.46
N ALA A 127 21.02 -13.74 -2.10
CA ALA A 127 20.40 -13.12 -0.94
C ALA A 127 21.08 -13.58 0.36
N GLN A 128 21.31 -12.63 1.26
CA GLN A 128 21.87 -12.89 2.57
C GLN A 128 20.76 -13.33 3.54
N SER A 129 21.15 -14.00 4.62
CA SER A 129 20.24 -14.30 5.73
C SER A 129 19.64 -13.00 6.29
N GLY A 130 18.34 -12.99 6.54
CA GLY A 130 17.65 -11.81 7.06
C GLY A 130 16.20 -11.74 6.60
N THR A 131 15.53 -10.65 6.98
CA THR A 131 14.14 -10.40 6.61
C THR A 131 14.07 -9.35 5.51
N TYR A 132 13.43 -9.71 4.40
CA TYR A 132 13.16 -8.85 3.26
C TYR A 132 11.70 -8.45 3.28
N ARG A 133 11.44 -7.15 3.40
CA ARG A 133 10.08 -6.59 3.49
C ARG A 133 9.61 -6.04 2.15
N PHE A 134 8.37 -6.35 1.80
CA PHE A 134 7.67 -5.91 0.61
C PHE A 134 6.51 -5.01 1.02
N ASN A 135 6.72 -3.68 0.96
CA ASN A 135 5.68 -2.72 1.33
C ASN A 135 4.83 -2.34 0.12
N GLY A 136 3.55 -2.12 0.35
CA GLY A 136 2.65 -1.70 -0.71
C GLY A 136 1.40 -0.99 -0.19
N ASP A 137 0.59 -0.52 -1.12
CA ASP A 137 -0.75 0.02 -0.86
C ASP A 137 -1.54 0.09 -2.18
N LEU A 138 -2.85 0.31 -2.11
CA LEU A 138 -3.69 0.35 -3.30
C LEU A 138 -3.64 1.70 -4.00
N ALA A 139 -3.43 1.66 -5.32
CA ALA A 139 -3.46 2.83 -6.19
C ALA A 139 -4.19 2.53 -7.51
N ILE A 140 -4.81 3.57 -8.08
CA ILE A 140 -5.42 3.48 -9.41
C ILE A 140 -4.31 3.33 -10.45
N ALA A 141 -4.37 2.28 -11.26
CA ALA A 141 -3.33 1.93 -12.21
C ALA A 141 -3.01 3.08 -13.19
N ARG A 142 -4.05 3.81 -13.62
CA ARG A 142 -3.94 4.86 -14.63
C ARG A 142 -3.38 6.18 -14.10
N THR A 143 -3.77 6.59 -12.90
CA THR A 143 -3.40 7.89 -12.32
C THR A 143 -2.31 7.80 -11.27
N LEU A 144 -1.99 6.58 -10.82
CA LEU A 144 -1.06 6.29 -9.72
C LEU A 144 -1.47 6.89 -8.38
N GLN A 145 -2.69 7.45 -8.29
CA GLN A 145 -3.21 8.00 -7.05
C GLN A 145 -3.57 6.85 -6.11
N LYS A 146 -3.04 6.91 -4.88
CA LYS A 146 -3.44 6.00 -3.81
C LYS A 146 -4.92 6.22 -3.48
N ILE A 147 -5.64 5.14 -3.24
CA ILE A 147 -7.08 5.22 -2.96
C ILE A 147 -7.36 5.39 -1.46
N HIS A 148 -6.59 4.71 -0.59
CA HIS A 148 -6.65 4.88 0.86
C HIS A 148 -5.30 4.51 1.46
N PRO A 149 -4.53 5.46 2.04
CA PRO A 149 -3.25 5.15 2.67
C PRO A 149 -3.45 4.35 3.97
N GLN A 150 -3.40 3.02 3.91
CA GLN A 150 -3.42 2.14 5.08
C GLN A 150 -2.05 1.53 5.35
N GLY A 151 -1.27 1.32 4.29
CA GLY A 151 0.02 0.66 4.33
C GLY A 151 -0.08 -0.85 4.54
N TYR A 152 0.35 -1.60 3.54
CA TYR A 152 0.51 -3.05 3.57
C TYR A 152 2.00 -3.42 3.64
N TYR A 153 2.32 -4.57 4.27
CA TYR A 153 3.62 -5.20 4.07
C TYR A 153 3.55 -6.71 4.25
N GLN A 154 4.41 -7.44 3.55
CA GLN A 154 4.74 -8.83 3.86
C GLN A 154 6.25 -9.05 3.95
N ASP A 155 6.63 -10.03 4.77
CA ASP A 155 8.02 -10.38 5.03
C ASP A 155 8.37 -11.75 4.45
N ALA A 156 9.51 -11.83 3.79
CA ALA A 156 10.18 -13.07 3.46
C ALA A 156 11.47 -13.18 4.29
N THR A 157 11.57 -14.23 5.09
CA THR A 157 12.75 -14.50 5.92
C THR A 157 13.62 -15.56 5.25
N VAL A 158 14.89 -15.20 5.05
CA VAL A 158 15.95 -16.09 4.59
C VAL A 158 16.69 -16.60 5.83
N ALA A 159 16.63 -17.90 6.06
CA ALA A 159 17.38 -18.54 7.14
C ALA A 159 18.89 -18.45 6.89
N ALA A 160 19.68 -18.46 7.97
CA ALA A 160 21.11 -18.67 7.85
C ALA A 160 21.37 -20.07 7.24
N PRO A 161 22.41 -20.22 6.39
CA PRO A 161 22.83 -21.52 5.87
C PRO A 161 23.13 -22.54 6.97
#